data_AF-A0A2V9VBI3-F1
#
_entry.id   AF-A0A2V9VBI3-F1
#
_cell.length_a   1.000
_cell.length_b   1.000
_cell.length_c   1.000
_cell.angle_alpha   90.00
_cell.angle_beta   90.00
_cell.angle_gamma   90.00
#
_symmetry.space_group_name_H-M   'P 1'
#
loop_
_entity.id
_entity.type
_entity.pdbx_description
1 polymer ?
#
loop_
_entity_poly.entity_id
_entity_poly.type
_entity_poly.pdbx_seq_one_letter_code
_entity_poly.pdbx_strand_id
1 'polypeptide(L)'
;MSPNRRDFIKFVVAGAVASGCPLESALFAAPAETTPSIEGEENKICHQVRDGKVFARPPASANHDIVIVGGGMSGLVSSYLLQKHDFLLLEKEPHFGGNAYQMEYQGQAYATGSAFGDNEIVVAFGKEVGLEPFPVNNFDPTIVNGEFVADTWGDGIDKLPYPPAVREAFKKFRKELLAIELEKRREELSNAPLTDLMKGYPPEIKLRGCGNAVDGGTKPKR
;
A
#
# COMPACT_ATOMS: atom_id res chain seq x y z
N MET A 1 38.41 7.40 -44.95
CA MET A 1 37.17 7.39 -44.14
C MET A 1 37.15 8.66 -43.33
N SER A 2 36.10 9.48 -43.44
CA SER A 2 35.95 10.67 -42.59
C SER A 2 35.59 10.22 -41.17
N PRO A 3 36.17 10.82 -40.11
CA PRO A 3 35.77 10.53 -38.74
C PRO A 3 34.27 10.81 -38.59
N ASN A 4 33.52 9.85 -38.03
CA ASN A 4 32.12 10.09 -37.71
C ASN A 4 31.99 10.76 -36.34
N ARG A 5 30.80 11.25 -36.02
CA ARG A 5 30.51 11.94 -34.74
C ARG A 5 30.93 11.13 -33.50
N ARG A 6 30.84 9.80 -33.56
CA ARG A 6 31.20 8.90 -32.46
C ARG A 6 32.72 8.83 -32.27
N ASP A 7 33.48 8.90 -33.35
CA ASP A 7 34.95 8.92 -33.29
C ASP A 7 35.47 10.24 -32.72
N PHE A 8 34.83 11.36 -33.08
CA PHE A 8 35.13 12.68 -32.52
C PHE A 8 34.91 12.73 -30.99
N ILE A 9 33.76 12.22 -30.51
CA ILE A 9 33.46 12.21 -29.07
C ILE A 9 34.47 11.35 -28.29
N LYS A 10 34.85 10.18 -28.81
CA LYS A 10 35.88 9.34 -28.17
C LYS A 10 37.21 10.07 -28.06
N PHE A 11 37.61 10.79 -29.10
CA PHE A 11 38.87 11.53 -29.13
C PHE A 11 38.88 12.69 -28.12
N VAL A 12 37.78 13.43 -28.01
CA VAL A 12 37.64 14.54 -27.05
C VAL A 12 37.63 14.04 -25.60
N VAL A 13 36.88 12.97 -25.32
CA VAL A 13 36.83 12.38 -23.97
C VAL A 13 38.18 11.79 -23.56
N ALA A 14 38.84 11.05 -24.46
CA ALA A 14 40.17 10.49 -24.19
C ALA A 14 41.22 11.60 -23.98
N GLY A 15 41.15 12.68 -24.76
CA GLY A 15 42.02 13.85 -24.60
C GLY A 15 41.83 14.59 -23.28
N ALA A 16 40.59 14.73 -22.81
CA ALA A 16 40.27 15.38 -21.53
C ALA A 16 40.75 14.57 -20.30
N VAL A 17 40.67 13.23 -20.38
CA VAL A 17 41.20 12.33 -19.33
C VAL A 17 42.73 12.40 -19.28
N ALA A 18 43.39 12.37 -20.44
CA ALA A 18 44.85 12.42 -20.51
C ALA A 18 45.43 13.77 -20.08
N SER A 19 44.67 14.87 -20.20
CA SER A 19 45.08 16.21 -19.77
C SER A 19 44.76 16.53 -18.31
N GLY A 20 44.25 15.57 -17.52
CA GLY A 20 43.95 15.76 -16.10
C GLY A 20 42.82 16.75 -15.83
N CYS A 21 41.99 17.06 -16.83
CA CYS A 21 40.80 17.88 -16.64
C CYS A 21 39.72 17.06 -15.92
N PRO A 22 39.06 17.60 -14.88
CA PRO A 22 37.96 16.91 -14.22
C PRO A 22 36.81 16.72 -15.24
N LEU A 23 36.55 15.46 -15.60
CA LEU A 23 35.38 15.11 -16.40
C LEU A 23 34.12 15.41 -15.60
N GLU A 24 33.25 16.23 -16.17
CA GLU A 24 31.95 16.53 -15.61
C GLU A 24 31.10 15.24 -15.59
N SER A 25 30.53 14.91 -14.43
CA SER A 25 29.81 13.65 -14.18
C SER A 25 28.65 13.40 -15.15
N ALA A 26 28.14 14.46 -15.78
CA ALA A 26 27.09 14.44 -16.80
C ALA A 26 27.50 13.79 -18.13
N LEU A 27 28.80 13.56 -18.37
CA LEU A 27 29.31 12.90 -19.58
C LEU A 27 29.38 11.37 -19.45
N PHE A 28 29.21 10.84 -18.24
CA PHE A 28 29.06 9.40 -18.07
C PHE A 28 27.65 8.99 -18.47
N ALA A 29 27.54 7.90 -19.24
CA ALA A 29 26.24 7.27 -19.43
C ALA A 29 25.67 6.93 -18.06
N ALA A 30 24.44 7.37 -17.77
CA ALA A 30 23.73 6.92 -16.59
C ALA A 30 23.78 5.39 -16.57
N PRO A 31 24.06 4.74 -15.42
CA PRO A 31 23.97 3.30 -15.33
C PRO A 31 22.60 2.89 -15.86
N ALA A 32 22.55 1.83 -16.67
CA ALA A 32 21.29 1.32 -17.20
C ALA A 32 20.33 1.15 -16.01
N GLU A 33 19.24 1.92 -16.02
CA GLU A 33 18.24 1.82 -14.97
C GLU A 33 17.84 0.35 -14.87
N THR A 34 18.06 -0.25 -13.70
CA THR A 34 17.52 -1.57 -13.42
C THR A 34 16.03 -1.47 -13.63
N THR A 35 15.49 -2.22 -14.58
CA THR A 35 14.06 -2.26 -14.83
C THR A 35 13.38 -2.51 -13.47
N PRO A 36 12.46 -1.64 -13.03
CA PRO A 36 11.82 -1.82 -11.74
C PRO A 36 11.15 -3.19 -11.73
N SER A 37 11.62 -4.07 -10.86
CA SER A 37 10.98 -5.36 -10.59
C SER A 37 9.76 -5.05 -9.72
N ILE A 38 8.56 -5.25 -10.28
CA ILE A 38 7.33 -5.22 -9.48
C ILE A 38 7.15 -6.61 -8.93
N GLU A 39 7.60 -6.81 -7.70
CA GLU A 39 7.43 -8.05 -6.95
C GLU A 39 6.05 -8.06 -6.25
N GLY A 40 5.48 -9.24 -6.08
CA GLY A 40 4.18 -9.46 -5.47
C GLY A 40 3.97 -10.93 -5.14
N GLU A 41 2.80 -11.27 -4.61
CA GLU A 41 2.49 -12.64 -4.20
C GLU A 41 2.58 -13.64 -5.37
N GLU A 42 3.15 -14.82 -5.11
CA GLU A 42 3.21 -15.91 -6.07
C GLU A 42 1.84 -16.58 -6.17
N ASN A 43 1.07 -16.22 -7.19
CA ASN A 43 -0.28 -16.73 -7.35
C ASN A 43 -0.38 -17.90 -8.34
N LYS A 44 0.74 -18.42 -8.85
CA LYS A 44 0.74 -19.44 -9.90
C LYS A 44 0.16 -20.75 -9.39
N ILE A 45 0.52 -21.17 -8.18
CA ILE A 45 -0.03 -22.41 -7.60
C ILE A 45 -1.53 -22.24 -7.31
N CYS A 46 -1.92 -21.12 -6.71
CA CYS A 46 -3.33 -20.80 -6.43
C CYS A 46 -4.17 -20.77 -7.70
N HIS A 47 -3.66 -20.15 -8.77
CA HIS A 47 -4.32 -20.13 -10.07
C HIS A 47 -4.44 -21.53 -10.67
N GLN A 48 -3.41 -22.38 -10.56
CA GLN A 48 -3.52 -23.76 -11.02
C GLN A 48 -4.65 -24.51 -10.30
N VAL A 49 -4.80 -24.35 -8.98
CA VAL A 49 -5.91 -24.96 -8.22
C VAL A 49 -7.26 -24.43 -8.68
N ARG A 50 -7.41 -23.09 -8.80
CA ARG A 50 -8.62 -22.44 -9.33
C ARG A 50 -8.97 -22.97 -10.72
N ASP A 51 -7.97 -23.21 -11.55
CA ASP A 51 -8.09 -23.67 -12.93
C ASP A 51 -8.20 -25.21 -13.02
N GLY A 52 -8.38 -25.91 -11.91
CA GLY A 52 -8.74 -27.33 -11.84
C GLY A 52 -7.58 -28.31 -11.69
N LYS A 53 -6.33 -27.85 -11.49
CA LYS A 53 -5.21 -28.74 -11.22
C LYS A 53 -5.36 -29.41 -9.86
N VAL A 54 -5.28 -30.74 -9.85
CA VAL A 54 -5.21 -31.55 -8.64
C VAL A 54 -3.76 -31.89 -8.33
N PHE A 55 -3.30 -31.58 -7.12
CA PHE A 55 -1.97 -31.94 -6.63
C PHE A 55 -2.04 -33.26 -5.86
N ALA A 56 -1.06 -34.14 -6.09
CA ALA A 56 -0.93 -35.36 -5.31
C ALA A 56 -0.64 -35.01 -3.84
N ARG A 57 -1.39 -35.59 -2.91
CA ARG A 57 -1.15 -35.40 -1.49
C ARG A 57 0.08 -36.22 -1.07
N PRO A 58 1.16 -35.59 -0.59
CA PRO A 58 2.30 -36.35 -0.09
C PRO A 58 1.90 -37.15 1.16
N PRO A 59 2.61 -38.24 1.48
CA PRO A 59 2.44 -38.91 2.77
C PRO A 59 2.76 -37.93 3.91
N ALA A 60 2.08 -38.11 5.05
CA ALA A 60 2.37 -37.30 6.24
C ALA A 60 3.81 -37.56 6.70
N SER A 61 4.57 -36.48 6.92
CA SER A 61 5.96 -36.54 7.38
C SER A 61 6.10 -36.33 8.89
N ALA A 62 5.13 -35.69 9.54
CA ALA A 62 5.10 -35.41 10.98
C ALA A 62 3.66 -35.24 11.47
N ASN A 63 3.46 -35.33 12.80
CA ASN A 63 2.21 -34.99 13.48
C ASN A 63 2.50 -33.86 14.46
N HIS A 64 1.61 -32.87 14.52
CA HIS A 64 1.64 -31.75 15.44
C HIS A 64 0.25 -31.53 16.02
N ASP A 65 0.16 -30.99 17.23
CA ASP A 65 -1.13 -30.69 17.87
C ASP A 65 -1.88 -29.57 17.14
N ILE A 66 -1.13 -28.60 16.59
CA ILE A 66 -1.68 -27.41 15.94
C ILE A 66 -0.97 -27.19 14.60
N VAL A 67 -1.75 -26.89 13.54
CA VAL A 67 -1.22 -26.44 12.25
C VAL A 67 -1.76 -25.04 11.95
N ILE A 68 -0.85 -24.10 11.71
CA ILE A 68 -1.15 -22.72 11.33
C ILE A 68 -0.81 -22.58 9.84
N VAL A 69 -1.79 -22.22 9.02
CA VAL A 69 -1.61 -22.07 7.56
C VAL A 69 -1.63 -20.59 7.21
N GLY A 70 -0.50 -20.09 6.71
CA GLY A 70 -0.24 -18.68 6.42
C GLY A 70 0.65 -18.04 7.48
N GLY A 71 1.79 -17.52 7.07
CA GLY A 71 2.78 -16.77 7.85
C GLY A 71 2.61 -15.26 7.78
N GLY A 72 1.38 -14.78 7.54
CA GLY A 72 1.03 -13.36 7.71
C GLY A 72 0.91 -12.96 9.19
N MET A 73 0.59 -11.70 9.46
CA MET A 73 0.49 -11.19 10.85
C MET A 73 -0.42 -12.02 11.75
N SER A 74 -1.56 -12.49 11.25
CA SER A 74 -2.46 -13.37 12.03
C SER A 74 -1.81 -14.70 12.40
N GLY A 75 -1.10 -15.33 11.46
CA GLY A 75 -0.39 -16.59 11.69
C GLY A 75 0.80 -16.43 12.64
N LEU A 76 1.60 -15.38 12.44
CA LEU A 76 2.73 -15.06 13.31
C LEU A 76 2.29 -14.75 14.74
N VAL A 77 1.23 -13.93 14.92
CA VAL A 77 0.66 -13.64 16.25
C VAL A 77 0.10 -14.92 16.87
N SER A 78 -0.57 -15.77 16.10
CA SER A 78 -1.06 -17.06 16.60
C SER A 78 0.08 -17.96 17.07
N SER A 79 1.17 -18.06 16.30
CA SER A 79 2.38 -18.79 16.67
C SER A 79 3.05 -18.22 17.92
N TYR A 80 3.11 -16.90 18.05
CA TYR A 80 3.65 -16.23 19.23
C TYR A 80 2.85 -16.58 20.49
N LEU A 81 1.52 -16.50 20.42
CA LEU A 81 0.65 -16.85 21.54
C LEU A 81 0.69 -18.34 21.89
N LEU A 82 0.91 -19.19 20.88
CA LEU A 82 1.01 -20.65 21.01
C LEU A 82 2.44 -21.16 21.21
N GLN A 83 3.42 -20.30 21.48
CA GLN A 83 4.85 -20.67 21.58
C GLN A 83 5.18 -21.76 22.62
N LYS A 84 4.24 -22.09 23.51
CA LYS A 84 4.36 -23.17 24.51
C LYS A 84 3.70 -24.48 24.08
N HIS A 85 3.13 -24.54 22.88
CA HIS A 85 2.48 -25.70 22.29
C HIS A 85 3.29 -26.24 21.11
N ASP A 86 3.08 -27.51 20.76
CA ASP A 86 3.63 -28.09 19.55
C ASP A 86 2.79 -27.64 18.34
N PHE A 87 3.33 -26.69 17.56
CA PHE A 87 2.69 -26.20 16.36
C PHE A 87 3.60 -26.25 15.13
N LEU A 88 2.99 -26.39 13.97
CA LEU A 88 3.62 -26.22 12.67
C LEU A 88 3.01 -25.03 11.94
N LEU A 89 3.82 -24.01 11.64
CA LEU A 89 3.43 -22.90 10.77
C LEU A 89 3.89 -23.18 9.34
N LEU A 90 2.97 -23.09 8.37
CA LEU A 90 3.22 -23.27 6.95
C LEU A 90 2.99 -21.95 6.21
N GLU A 91 4.02 -21.48 5.51
CA GLU A 91 3.94 -20.33 4.61
C GLU A 91 4.28 -20.79 3.19
N LYS A 92 3.51 -20.33 2.21
CA LYS A 92 3.68 -20.65 0.80
C LYS A 92 4.84 -19.86 0.19
N GLU A 93 5.04 -18.63 0.64
CA GLU A 93 6.10 -17.73 0.20
C GLU A 93 7.44 -18.04 0.89
N PRO A 94 8.58 -17.64 0.30
CA PRO A 94 9.90 -17.78 0.93
C PRO A 94 10.14 -16.77 2.06
N HIS A 95 9.12 -16.01 2.47
CA HIS A 95 9.19 -14.97 3.49
C HIS A 95 7.90 -14.94 4.32
N PHE A 96 7.97 -14.34 5.51
CA PHE A 96 6.79 -14.09 6.35
C PHE A 96 6.18 -12.72 6.08
N GLY A 97 5.05 -12.42 6.73
CA GLY A 97 4.40 -11.12 6.74
C GLY A 97 3.13 -11.06 5.88
N GLY A 98 3.01 -11.91 4.85
CA GLY A 98 1.89 -11.86 3.90
C GLY A 98 1.74 -10.45 3.32
N ASN A 99 0.54 -9.88 3.36
CA ASN A 99 0.28 -8.48 2.94
C ASN A 99 0.93 -7.40 3.83
N ALA A 100 1.65 -7.77 4.90
CA ALA A 100 2.44 -6.86 5.73
C ALA A 100 3.95 -7.07 5.52
N TYR A 101 4.35 -7.66 4.39
CA TYR A 101 5.76 -7.89 4.06
C TYR A 101 6.49 -6.59 3.71
N GLN A 102 7.76 -6.51 4.12
CA GLN A 102 8.65 -5.39 3.82
C GLN A 102 9.40 -5.64 2.50
N MET A 103 9.36 -4.64 1.61
CA MET A 103 10.21 -4.54 0.44
C MET A 103 11.21 -3.39 0.60
N GLU A 104 12.17 -3.31 -0.32
CA GLU A 104 13.18 -2.24 -0.35
C GLU A 104 13.20 -1.57 -1.73
N TYR A 105 13.32 -0.25 -1.75
CA TYR A 105 13.57 0.52 -2.97
C TYR A 105 14.64 1.56 -2.68
N GLN A 106 15.77 1.51 -3.41
CA GLN A 106 16.91 2.43 -3.23
C GLN A 106 17.42 2.51 -1.77
N GLY A 107 17.49 1.38 -1.07
CA GLY A 107 17.89 1.33 0.34
C GLY A 107 16.82 1.79 1.34
N GLN A 108 15.63 2.17 0.86
CA GLN A 108 14.51 2.55 1.70
C GLN A 108 13.53 1.38 1.84
N ALA A 109 13.32 0.94 3.08
CA ALA A 109 12.29 -0.04 3.40
C ALA A 109 10.88 0.57 3.22
N TYR A 110 9.96 -0.23 2.65
CA TYR A 110 8.55 0.10 2.55
C TYR A 110 7.69 -1.16 2.75
N ALA A 111 6.48 -0.99 3.27
CA ALA A 111 5.54 -2.09 3.41
C ALA A 111 4.74 -2.29 2.11
N THR A 112 4.51 -3.55 1.74
CA THR A 112 3.66 -3.96 0.60
C THR A 112 2.18 -3.62 0.81
N GLY A 113 1.75 -3.64 2.07
CA GLY A 113 0.41 -3.33 2.53
C GLY A 113 0.38 -3.27 4.06
N SER A 114 -0.81 -3.11 4.65
CA SER A 114 -1.03 -3.13 6.12
C SER A 114 -0.05 -2.24 6.91
N ALA A 115 0.32 -1.09 6.35
CA ALA A 115 1.38 -0.23 6.86
C ALA A 115 1.01 0.55 8.13
N PHE A 116 -0.28 0.60 8.47
CA PHE A 116 -0.82 1.40 9.55
C PHE A 116 -1.62 0.50 10.51
N GLY A 117 -1.45 0.75 11.81
CA GLY A 117 -2.27 0.16 12.87
C GLY A 117 -2.56 1.22 13.92
N ASP A 118 -3.83 1.41 14.25
CA ASP A 118 -4.32 2.50 15.09
C ASP A 118 -4.98 2.00 16.39
N ASN A 119 -5.05 0.68 16.61
CA ASN A 119 -5.68 0.13 17.80
C ASN A 119 -4.67 -0.15 18.92
N GLU A 120 -5.14 -0.03 20.16
CA GLU A 120 -4.31 -0.20 21.37
C GLU A 120 -3.67 -1.59 21.45
N ILE A 121 -4.35 -2.62 20.94
CA ILE A 121 -3.89 -4.02 20.96
C ILE A 121 -2.63 -4.18 20.10
N VAL A 122 -2.63 -3.62 18.90
CA VAL A 122 -1.51 -3.68 17.95
C VAL A 122 -0.33 -2.88 18.48
N VAL A 123 -0.58 -1.69 19.05
CA VAL A 123 0.49 -0.88 19.66
C VAL A 123 1.11 -1.59 20.87
N ALA A 124 0.28 -2.17 21.74
CA ALA A 124 0.75 -2.93 22.90
C ALA A 124 1.57 -4.16 22.48
N PHE A 125 1.06 -4.94 21.51
CA PHE A 125 1.76 -6.10 20.98
C PHE A 125 3.09 -5.71 20.32
N GLY A 126 3.11 -4.63 19.51
CA GLY A 126 4.33 -4.10 18.91
C GLY A 126 5.40 -3.84 19.96
N LYS A 127 5.04 -3.13 21.04
CA LYS A 127 5.94 -2.87 22.17
C LYS A 127 6.41 -4.14 22.87
N GLU A 128 5.52 -5.10 23.07
CA GLU A 128 5.83 -6.41 23.67
C GLU A 128 6.90 -7.16 22.88
N VAL A 129 6.86 -7.11 21.54
CA VAL A 129 7.86 -7.74 20.67
C VAL A 129 9.06 -6.84 20.34
N GLY A 130 9.19 -5.71 21.02
CA GLY A 130 10.34 -4.80 20.88
C GLY A 130 10.28 -3.84 19.69
N LEU A 131 9.10 -3.66 19.09
CA LEU A 131 8.84 -2.66 18.05
C LEU A 131 8.28 -1.38 18.68
N GLU A 132 8.77 -0.23 18.23
CA GLU A 132 8.22 1.08 18.59
C GLU A 132 7.47 1.66 17.38
N PRO A 133 6.12 1.69 17.41
CA PRO A 133 5.35 2.29 16.32
C PRO A 133 5.60 3.80 16.23
N PHE A 134 5.86 4.30 15.02
CA PHE A 134 6.00 5.73 14.78
C PHE A 134 4.63 6.40 14.54
N PRO A 135 4.44 7.65 14.99
CA PRO A 135 3.20 8.36 14.74
C PRO A 135 3.03 8.68 13.25
N VAL A 136 1.81 8.52 12.75
CA VAL A 136 1.39 9.03 11.44
C VAL A 136 0.78 10.41 11.66
N ASN A 137 1.51 11.46 11.27
CA ASN A 137 1.10 12.84 11.56
C ASN A 137 -0.17 13.27 10.79
N ASN A 138 -0.34 12.77 9.56
CA ASN A 138 -1.47 13.09 8.68
C ASN A 138 -1.98 11.79 8.06
N PHE A 139 -3.06 11.22 8.59
CA PHE A 139 -3.57 9.91 8.16
C PHE A 139 -4.53 10.00 6.96
N ASP A 140 -5.09 11.19 6.68
CA ASP A 140 -6.03 11.44 5.59
C ASP A 140 -5.71 12.70 4.75
N PRO A 141 -4.46 12.91 4.32
CA PRO A 141 -4.13 14.08 3.52
C PRO A 141 -4.69 13.96 2.08
N THR A 142 -5.01 15.09 1.48
CA THR A 142 -5.31 15.19 0.04
C THR A 142 -4.53 16.31 -0.61
N ILE A 143 -4.36 16.22 -1.92
CA ILE A 143 -3.87 17.33 -2.75
C ILE A 143 -5.08 17.92 -3.46
N VAL A 144 -5.44 19.14 -3.11
CA VAL A 144 -6.57 19.86 -3.71
C VAL A 144 -6.00 21.04 -4.50
N ASN A 145 -6.21 21.05 -5.82
CA ASN A 145 -5.70 22.09 -6.72
C ASN A 145 -4.18 22.33 -6.58
N GLY A 146 -3.40 21.28 -6.33
CA GLY A 146 -1.95 21.37 -6.12
C GLY A 146 -1.53 21.80 -4.72
N GLU A 147 -2.48 22.09 -3.81
CA GLU A 147 -2.21 22.41 -2.42
C GLU A 147 -2.37 21.19 -1.52
N PHE A 148 -1.43 21.00 -0.59
CA PHE A 148 -1.50 19.96 0.41
C PHE A 148 -2.50 20.32 1.51
N VAL A 149 -3.49 19.45 1.71
CA VAL A 149 -4.51 19.54 2.76
C VAL A 149 -4.27 18.37 3.72
N ALA A 150 -3.77 18.67 4.92
CA ALA A 150 -3.28 17.67 5.88
C ALA A 150 -4.36 16.78 6.50
N ASP A 151 -5.53 17.36 6.79
CA ASP A 151 -6.66 16.72 7.49
C ASP A 151 -7.92 16.96 6.66
N THR A 152 -8.14 16.10 5.66
CA THR A 152 -9.19 16.33 4.65
C THR A 152 -10.58 16.21 5.24
N TRP A 153 -10.80 15.23 6.11
CA TRP A 153 -12.10 14.98 6.72
C TRP A 153 -12.35 15.83 7.96
N GLY A 154 -11.32 16.43 8.57
CA GLY A 154 -11.44 17.48 9.56
C GLY A 154 -11.66 18.85 8.95
N ASP A 155 -10.74 19.77 9.23
CA ASP A 155 -10.84 21.18 8.80
C ASP A 155 -10.65 21.34 7.27
N GLY A 156 -10.10 20.33 6.60
CA GLY A 156 -9.84 20.31 5.17
C GLY A 156 -11.09 20.23 4.28
N ILE A 157 -12.27 19.88 4.82
CA ILE A 157 -13.51 19.82 4.04
C ILE A 157 -13.81 21.18 3.40
N ASP A 158 -13.48 22.27 4.09
CA ASP A 158 -13.69 23.63 3.59
C ASP A 158 -12.80 23.98 2.39
N LYS A 159 -11.72 23.24 2.17
CA LYS A 159 -10.78 23.44 1.06
C LYS A 159 -11.14 22.63 -0.18
N LEU A 160 -12.09 21.68 -0.08
CA LEU A 160 -12.48 20.84 -1.21
C LEU A 160 -13.02 21.70 -2.38
N PRO A 161 -12.78 21.29 -3.64
CA PRO A 161 -13.15 22.07 -4.83
C PRO A 161 -14.64 21.89 -5.18
N TYR A 162 -15.50 21.90 -4.17
CA TYR A 162 -16.94 21.69 -4.30
C TYR A 162 -17.74 22.95 -3.89
N PRO A 163 -18.95 23.14 -4.44
CA PRO A 163 -19.85 24.20 -4.00
C PRO A 163 -20.09 24.17 -2.48
N PRO A 164 -20.35 25.31 -1.82
CA PRO A 164 -20.57 25.37 -0.37
C PRO A 164 -21.60 24.35 0.14
N ALA A 165 -22.73 24.19 -0.58
CA ALA A 165 -23.78 23.24 -0.21
C ALA A 165 -23.29 21.77 -0.17
N VAL A 166 -22.34 21.41 -1.04
CA VAL A 166 -21.75 20.06 -1.07
C VAL A 166 -20.78 19.88 0.08
N ARG A 167 -19.94 20.88 0.37
CA ARG A 167 -19.03 20.86 1.54
C ARG A 167 -19.80 20.72 2.86
N GLU A 168 -20.90 21.45 3.01
CA GLU A 168 -21.80 21.29 4.17
C GLU A 168 -22.43 19.90 4.24
N ALA A 169 -22.75 19.29 3.08
CA ALA A 169 -23.21 17.91 3.04
C ALA A 169 -22.12 16.92 3.49
N PHE A 170 -20.84 17.13 3.14
CA PHE A 170 -19.72 16.31 3.63
C PHE A 170 -19.56 16.42 5.15
N LYS A 171 -19.62 17.64 5.70
CA LYS A 171 -19.58 17.87 7.16
C LYS A 171 -20.74 17.15 7.86
N LYS A 172 -21.95 17.28 7.32
CA LYS A 172 -23.14 16.60 7.82
C LYS A 172 -22.98 15.08 7.78
N PHE A 173 -22.53 14.54 6.65
CA PHE A 173 -22.31 13.10 6.47
C PHE A 173 -21.29 12.54 7.46
N ARG A 174 -20.13 13.20 7.61
CA ARG A 174 -19.13 12.83 8.62
C ARG A 174 -19.73 12.81 10.02
N LYS A 175 -20.45 13.89 10.40
CA LYS A 175 -21.08 13.99 11.71
C LYS A 175 -22.07 12.86 11.97
N GLU A 176 -22.90 12.54 10.99
CA GLU A 176 -23.90 11.46 11.11
C GLU A 176 -23.25 10.07 11.16
N LEU A 177 -22.22 9.81 10.34
CA LEU A 177 -21.48 8.54 10.37
C LEU A 177 -20.78 8.32 11.72
N LEU A 178 -20.13 9.34 12.27
CA LEU A 178 -19.45 9.26 13.57
C LEU A 178 -20.43 9.09 14.74
N ALA A 179 -21.70 9.46 14.56
CA ALA A 179 -22.74 9.29 15.56
C ALA A 179 -23.42 7.90 15.50
N ILE A 180 -23.03 7.03 14.57
CA ILE A 180 -23.57 5.67 14.49
C ILE A 180 -23.07 4.83 15.67
N GLU A 181 -24.01 4.32 16.45
CA GLU A 181 -23.74 3.35 17.53
C GLU A 181 -23.43 1.97 16.93
N LEU A 182 -22.19 1.79 16.45
CA LEU A 182 -21.75 0.59 15.70
C LEU A 182 -22.06 -0.73 16.44
N GLU A 183 -21.80 -0.77 17.74
CA GLU A 183 -22.03 -1.98 18.55
C GLU A 183 -23.51 -2.36 18.65
N LYS A 184 -24.39 -1.37 18.80
CA LYS A 184 -25.84 -1.60 18.92
C LYS A 184 -26.48 -1.98 17.58
N ARG A 185 -25.89 -1.52 16.46
CA ARG A 185 -26.41 -1.70 15.10
C ARG A 185 -25.60 -2.70 14.28
N ARG A 186 -24.72 -3.48 14.90
CA ARG A 186 -23.78 -4.38 14.21
C ARG A 186 -24.48 -5.31 13.22
N GLU A 187 -25.50 -6.05 13.67
CA GLU A 187 -26.20 -7.02 12.82
C GLU A 187 -26.90 -6.37 11.62
N GLU A 188 -27.53 -5.20 11.84
CA GLU A 188 -28.16 -4.41 10.79
C GLU A 188 -27.12 -3.94 9.77
N LEU A 189 -26.04 -3.30 10.25
CA LEU A 189 -25.01 -2.69 9.41
C LEU A 189 -24.18 -3.72 8.66
N SER A 190 -23.93 -4.90 9.23
CA SER A 190 -23.21 -5.99 8.55
C SER A 190 -23.93 -6.51 7.31
N ASN A 191 -25.25 -6.32 7.21
CA ASN A 191 -26.07 -6.75 6.08
C ASN A 191 -26.48 -5.60 5.15
N ALA A 192 -26.17 -4.35 5.51
CA ALA A 192 -26.51 -3.17 4.73
C ALA A 192 -25.35 -2.75 3.82
N PRO A 193 -25.60 -2.42 2.54
CA PRO A 193 -24.56 -1.85 1.71
C PRO A 193 -24.25 -0.41 2.15
N LEU A 194 -22.99 0.02 2.05
CA LEU A 194 -22.58 1.41 2.36
C LEU A 194 -23.43 2.46 1.60
N THR A 195 -23.92 2.11 0.41
CA THR A 195 -24.81 2.97 -0.39
C THR A 195 -26.08 3.38 0.34
N ASP A 196 -26.56 2.58 1.29
CA ASP A 196 -27.74 2.89 2.08
C ASP A 196 -27.48 4.04 3.05
N LEU A 197 -26.27 4.10 3.62
CA LEU A 197 -25.84 5.21 4.47
C LEU A 197 -25.64 6.53 3.69
N MET A 198 -25.47 6.43 2.37
CA MET A 198 -25.30 7.58 1.48
C MET A 198 -26.62 8.05 0.83
N LYS A 199 -27.77 7.40 1.15
CA LYS A 199 -29.08 7.83 0.64
C LYS A 199 -29.40 9.26 1.11
N GLY A 200 -29.97 10.07 0.23
CA GLY A 200 -30.28 11.48 0.52
C GLY A 200 -29.11 12.45 0.42
N TYR A 201 -27.87 11.98 0.30
CA TYR A 201 -26.70 12.84 0.10
C TYR A 201 -26.44 13.19 -1.38
N PRO A 202 -25.76 14.32 -1.65
CA PRO A 202 -25.31 14.70 -2.99
C PRO A 202 -24.49 13.60 -3.69
N PRO A 203 -24.50 13.55 -5.04
CA PRO A 203 -23.77 12.54 -5.80
C PRO A 203 -22.26 12.54 -5.52
N GLU A 204 -21.67 13.66 -5.14
CA GLU A 204 -20.25 13.80 -4.80
C GLU A 204 -19.83 12.93 -3.61
N ILE A 205 -20.73 12.68 -2.65
CA ILE A 205 -20.48 11.78 -1.52
C ILE A 205 -20.56 10.31 -1.97
N LYS A 206 -21.38 10.02 -2.99
CA LYS A 206 -21.61 8.66 -3.53
C LYS A 206 -20.53 8.23 -4.52
N LEU A 207 -19.91 9.19 -5.21
CA LEU A 207 -18.86 8.96 -6.20
C LEU A 207 -17.52 8.83 -5.48
N ARG A 208 -17.19 7.58 -5.09
CA ARG A 208 -15.85 7.10 -4.68
C ARG A 208 -14.91 8.16 -4.06
N GLY A 209 -15.27 8.71 -2.90
CA GLY A 209 -14.36 9.43 -2.01
C GLY A 209 -13.66 10.68 -2.58
N CYS A 210 -13.11 11.51 -1.69
CA CYS A 210 -12.41 12.75 -2.08
C CYS A 210 -11.14 12.54 -2.93
N GLY A 211 -10.77 11.30 -3.30
CA GLY A 211 -9.53 10.96 -3.99
C GLY A 211 -9.48 11.28 -5.49
N ASN A 212 -10.63 11.54 -6.12
CA ASN A 212 -10.71 11.84 -7.56
C ASN A 212 -11.15 13.27 -7.87
N ALA A 213 -11.01 14.22 -6.93
CA ALA A 213 -11.14 15.65 -7.23
C ALA A 213 -9.95 16.21 -8.05
N VAL A 214 -9.31 15.36 -8.86
CA VAL A 214 -8.25 15.68 -9.80
C VAL A 214 -8.78 15.36 -11.20
N ASP A 215 -9.68 16.20 -11.68
CA ASP A 215 -9.70 16.66 -13.07
C ASP A 215 -11.02 17.38 -13.33
N GLY A 216 -10.91 18.71 -13.40
CA GLY A 216 -11.92 19.53 -14.04
C GLY A 216 -12.06 19.09 -15.50
N GLY A 217 -13.15 18.40 -15.78
CA GLY A 217 -13.81 18.42 -17.08
C GLY A 217 -13.01 17.91 -18.27
N THR A 218 -12.85 16.59 -18.41
CA THR A 218 -12.94 15.97 -19.74
C THR A 218 -13.75 14.68 -19.66
N LYS A 219 -14.89 14.65 -20.37
CA LYS A 219 -15.65 13.41 -20.59
C LYS A 219 -14.75 12.42 -21.33
N PRO A 220 -14.72 11.13 -20.97
CA PRO A 220 -14.09 10.12 -21.80
C PRO A 220 -14.82 10.07 -23.15
N LYS A 221 -14.09 10.35 -24.23
CA LYS A 221 -14.57 10.07 -25.57
C LYS A 221 -14.70 8.55 -25.70
N ARG A 222 -15.90 8.11 -26.09
CA ARG A 222 -16.17 6.74 -26.51
C ARG A 222 -15.37 6.38 -27.74
#